data_AF-A0A7X6HHP8-F1
#
_entry.id   AF-A0A7X6HHP8-F1
#
_cell.length_a   1.000
_cell.length_b   1.000
_cell.length_c   1.000
_cell.angle_alpha   90.00
_cell.angle_beta   90.00
_cell.angle_gamma   90.00
#
_symmetry.space_group_name_H-M   'P 1'
#
loop_
_entity.id
_entity.type
_entity.pdbx_description
1 polymer ?
#
loop_
_entity_poly.entity_id
_entity_poly.type
_entity_poly.pdbx_seq_one_letter_code
_entity_poly.pdbx_strand_id
1 'polypeptide(L)'
;MTGLTAQRPDAATIIFNLPDYHVLTADILTFGQRRIHVETTIESGCPSCGVIGKRRHSKRQQRIRDISIAGLVEVVWFKRCFFCDESECPRQTFAESTTQVPRRARSTGRLRDALVSAVILSGRAATETAAAFGVSWWLVQRSLNKAMTVLPDVNKLRPKRLGIDEHRFRSVRFFKDAETNAWKRYEPWMTTIVDLDTGQVLGVVDGRDSKGVGDWLFARPLQWRLAVEVVAIDPSAAFRKALRMWLPRTDVSVDAFHMVMLGNKMLTEVRQRLSQETKGRRGRSSDPMWGNRMLLLRAGETRR
;
A
#
# COMPACT_ATOMS: atom_id res chain seq x y z
N MET A 1 11.56 44.44 -24.12
CA MET A 1 11.18 43.82 -22.84
C MET A 1 9.67 43.99 -22.65
N THR A 2 8.88 43.11 -23.23
CA THR A 2 7.43 43.05 -23.01
C THR A 2 7.18 42.06 -21.88
N GLY A 3 6.86 42.58 -20.70
CA GLY A 3 6.50 41.76 -19.55
C GLY A 3 5.26 40.94 -19.88
N LEU A 4 5.41 39.62 -19.94
CA LEU A 4 4.29 38.67 -19.88
C LEU A 4 3.65 38.83 -18.50
N THR A 5 2.65 39.68 -18.38
CA THR A 5 1.67 39.58 -17.28
C THR A 5 1.05 38.20 -17.38
N ALA A 6 1.50 37.27 -16.54
CA ALA A 6 0.87 35.97 -16.38
C ALA A 6 -0.58 36.23 -15.98
N GLN A 7 -1.49 36.10 -16.95
CA GLN A 7 -2.91 36.28 -16.73
C GLN A 7 -3.32 35.33 -15.61
N ARG A 8 -3.93 35.86 -14.54
CA ARG A 8 -4.40 35.05 -13.42
C ARG A 8 -5.32 33.96 -14.01
N PRO A 9 -5.15 32.68 -13.63
CA PRO A 9 -6.06 31.64 -14.08
C PRO A 9 -7.49 32.01 -13.67
N ASP A 10 -8.45 31.69 -14.53
CA ASP A 10 -9.87 31.91 -14.23
C ASP A 10 -10.33 31.06 -13.03
N ALA A 11 -11.47 31.40 -12.45
CA ALA A 11 -11.99 30.72 -11.26
C ALA A 11 -12.23 29.21 -11.49
N ALA A 12 -12.64 28.78 -12.68
CA ALA A 12 -12.86 27.36 -12.98
C ALA A 12 -11.53 26.59 -13.01
N THR A 13 -10.49 27.17 -13.63
CA THR A 13 -9.14 26.59 -13.61
C THR A 13 -8.59 26.49 -12.19
N ILE A 14 -8.76 27.54 -11.37
CA ILE A 14 -8.32 27.54 -9.97
C ILE A 14 -9.04 26.45 -9.17
N ILE A 15 -10.37 26.37 -9.26
CA ILE A 15 -11.17 25.41 -8.48
C ILE A 15 -10.90 23.97 -8.94
N PHE A 16 -10.76 23.74 -10.25
CA PHE A 16 -10.48 22.42 -10.78
C PHE A 16 -9.07 21.93 -10.40
N ASN A 17 -8.11 22.85 -10.26
CA ASN A 17 -6.79 22.63 -9.69
C ASN A 17 -6.02 21.43 -10.28
N LEU A 18 -6.06 21.26 -11.61
CA LEU A 18 -5.26 20.26 -12.31
C LEU A 18 -3.99 20.93 -12.85
N PRO A 19 -2.79 20.62 -12.30
CA PRO A 19 -1.54 21.27 -12.72
C PRO A 19 -1.24 21.04 -14.20
N ASP A 20 -0.72 22.07 -14.88
CA ASP A 20 -0.41 22.11 -16.32
C ASP A 20 -1.62 22.15 -17.26
N TYR A 21 -2.82 22.38 -16.73
CA TYR A 21 -4.06 22.47 -17.50
C TYR A 21 -4.84 23.75 -17.21
N HIS A 22 -5.55 24.21 -18.24
CA HIS A 22 -6.54 25.28 -18.19
C HIS A 22 -7.92 24.70 -18.52
N VAL A 23 -8.94 25.11 -17.77
CA VAL A 23 -10.34 24.72 -18.00
C VAL A 23 -10.91 25.60 -19.11
N LEU A 24 -11.38 24.98 -20.18
CA LEU A 24 -12.02 25.66 -21.30
C LEU A 24 -13.52 25.83 -21.07
N THR A 25 -14.20 24.74 -20.70
CA THR A 25 -15.62 24.72 -20.38
C THR A 25 -15.90 23.67 -19.31
N ALA A 26 -17.00 23.87 -18.57
CA ALA A 26 -17.53 22.89 -17.64
C ALA A 26 -19.04 22.77 -17.86
N ASP A 27 -19.49 21.57 -18.19
CA ASP A 27 -20.87 21.27 -18.55
C ASP A 27 -21.47 20.30 -17.52
N ILE A 28 -22.76 20.45 -17.24
CA ILE A 28 -23.53 19.48 -16.46
C ILE A 28 -24.26 18.56 -17.44
N LEU A 29 -23.93 17.28 -17.41
CA LEU A 29 -24.61 16.23 -18.17
C LEU A 29 -25.86 15.75 -17.43
N THR A 30 -26.60 14.85 -18.07
CA THR A 30 -27.69 14.13 -17.44
C THR A 30 -27.24 13.45 -16.14
N PHE A 31 -28.16 13.38 -15.16
CA PHE A 31 -27.90 12.84 -13.82
C PHE A 31 -26.85 13.61 -13.00
N GLY A 32 -26.54 14.87 -13.36
CA GLY A 32 -25.66 15.74 -12.58
C GLY A 32 -24.16 15.42 -12.72
N GLN A 33 -23.78 14.53 -13.63
CA GLN A 33 -22.37 14.27 -13.94
C GLN A 33 -21.76 15.51 -14.59
N ARG A 34 -20.57 15.94 -14.14
CA ARG A 34 -19.88 17.09 -14.75
C ARG A 34 -18.93 16.62 -15.84
N ARG A 35 -18.91 17.32 -16.97
CA ARG A 35 -17.88 17.18 -18.01
C ARG A 35 -17.02 18.43 -18.03
N ILE A 36 -15.71 18.27 -17.89
CA ILE A 36 -14.76 19.38 -17.85
C ILE A 36 -13.84 19.25 -19.05
N HIS A 37 -13.86 20.26 -19.91
CA HIS A 37 -12.99 20.36 -21.06
C HIS A 37 -11.72 21.10 -20.67
N VAL A 38 -10.57 20.50 -20.92
CA VAL A 38 -9.27 21.07 -20.56
C VAL A 38 -8.30 21.06 -21.72
N GLU A 39 -7.38 22.01 -21.71
CA GLU A 39 -6.17 21.97 -22.54
C GLU A 39 -4.93 22.22 -21.71
N THR A 40 -3.78 21.85 -22.25
CA THR A 40 -2.48 21.98 -21.60
C THR A 40 -1.91 23.38 -21.78
N THR A 41 -1.33 23.91 -20.70
CA THR A 41 -0.67 25.22 -20.68
C THR A 41 0.84 25.13 -20.93
N ILE A 42 1.41 23.92 -20.83
CA ILE A 42 2.84 23.68 -21.03
C ILE A 42 3.17 23.32 -22.49
N GLU A 43 4.43 23.52 -22.85
CA GLU A 43 5.01 23.02 -24.10
C GLU A 43 5.21 21.50 -24.04
N SER A 44 5.29 20.86 -25.21
CA SER A 44 5.53 19.42 -25.30
C SER A 44 6.69 19.11 -26.24
N GLY A 45 7.65 18.34 -25.74
CA GLY A 45 8.76 17.79 -26.53
C GLY A 45 8.40 16.49 -27.25
N CYS A 46 9.07 16.24 -28.37
CA CYS A 46 9.06 14.95 -29.05
C CYS A 46 9.61 13.88 -28.10
N PRO A 47 8.93 12.75 -27.89
CA PRO A 47 9.39 11.73 -26.96
C PRO A 47 10.58 10.90 -27.48
N SER A 48 11.05 11.18 -28.70
CA SER A 48 12.18 10.50 -29.33
C SER A 48 13.46 11.35 -29.29
N CYS A 49 13.37 12.64 -29.63
CA CYS A 49 14.53 13.55 -29.65
C CYS A 49 14.46 14.74 -28.68
N GLY A 50 13.34 14.95 -27.99
CA GLY A 50 13.16 16.06 -27.04
C GLY A 50 12.75 17.41 -27.66
N VAL A 51 12.89 17.59 -28.99
CA VAL A 51 12.57 18.86 -29.66
C VAL A 51 11.13 19.30 -29.40
N ILE A 52 10.95 20.58 -29.03
CA ILE A 52 9.65 21.17 -28.70
C ILE A 52 8.79 21.30 -29.95
N GLY A 53 7.57 20.77 -29.89
CA GLY A 53 6.61 20.82 -30.98
C GLY A 53 6.02 22.22 -31.12
N LYS A 54 6.34 22.90 -32.22
CA LYS A 54 5.76 24.22 -32.56
C LYS A 54 4.60 24.08 -33.53
N ARG A 55 4.79 23.28 -34.57
CA ARG A 55 3.81 23.12 -35.66
C ARG A 55 2.77 22.06 -35.31
N ARG A 56 1.52 22.50 -35.19
CA ARG A 56 0.37 21.63 -34.89
C ARG A 56 0.01 20.81 -36.12
N HIS A 57 -0.04 19.49 -35.97
CA HIS A 57 -0.55 18.56 -36.98
C HIS A 57 -2.07 18.39 -36.84
N SER A 58 -2.54 18.12 -35.62
CA SER A 58 -3.96 17.92 -35.35
C SER A 58 -4.31 18.14 -33.87
N LYS A 59 -5.59 18.16 -33.56
CA LYS A 59 -6.14 18.19 -32.20
C LYS A 59 -7.07 16.99 -32.03
N ARG A 60 -7.00 16.31 -30.89
CA ARG A 60 -7.87 15.16 -30.57
C ARG A 60 -8.47 15.32 -29.19
N GLN A 61 -9.71 14.90 -29.01
CA GLN A 61 -10.31 14.81 -27.70
C GLN A 61 -9.93 13.48 -27.05
N GLN A 62 -9.44 13.51 -25.82
CA GLN A 62 -9.14 12.33 -25.02
C GLN A 62 -9.92 12.40 -23.71
N ARG A 63 -10.84 11.46 -23.51
CA ARG A 63 -11.50 11.26 -22.23
C ARG A 63 -10.54 10.63 -21.23
N ILE A 64 -10.44 11.22 -20.05
CA ILE A 64 -9.61 10.73 -18.95
C ILE A 64 -10.43 10.71 -17.65
N ARG A 65 -10.10 9.76 -16.78
CA ARG A 65 -10.63 9.69 -15.42
C ARG A 65 -9.84 10.59 -14.50
N ASP A 66 -10.54 11.23 -13.58
CA ASP A 66 -9.97 12.12 -12.59
C ASP A 66 -10.68 11.96 -11.23
N ILE A 67 -10.17 12.64 -10.21
CA ILE A 67 -10.83 12.69 -8.90
C ILE A 67 -12.24 13.31 -9.01
N SER A 68 -13.16 12.83 -8.18
CA SER A 68 -14.51 13.39 -8.08
C SER A 68 -14.48 14.78 -7.47
N ILE A 69 -15.15 15.75 -8.10
CA ILE A 69 -15.29 17.13 -7.61
C ILE A 69 -16.78 17.45 -7.58
N ALA A 70 -17.33 17.50 -6.36
CA ALA A 70 -18.77 17.63 -6.11
C ALA A 70 -19.64 16.56 -6.82
N GLY A 71 -19.07 15.38 -7.11
CA GLY A 71 -19.68 14.30 -7.89
C GLY A 71 -18.71 13.67 -8.89
N LEU A 72 -19.17 12.70 -9.67
CA LEU A 72 -18.36 12.09 -10.73
C LEU A 72 -18.06 13.11 -11.84
N VAL A 73 -16.80 13.14 -12.27
CA VAL A 73 -16.32 14.05 -13.32
C VAL A 73 -15.79 13.24 -14.50
N GLU A 74 -16.19 13.62 -15.71
CA GLU A 74 -15.53 13.22 -16.96
C GLU A 74 -14.64 14.37 -17.44
N VAL A 75 -13.34 14.13 -17.58
CA VAL A 75 -12.43 15.14 -18.12
C VAL A 75 -12.17 14.85 -19.59
N VAL A 76 -12.42 15.84 -20.44
CA VAL A 76 -12.14 15.78 -21.88
C VAL A 76 -10.93 16.65 -22.17
N TRP A 77 -9.78 16.01 -22.35
CA TRP A 77 -8.56 16.70 -22.72
C TRP A 77 -8.50 16.92 -24.23
N PHE A 78 -8.48 18.20 -24.60
CA PHE A 78 -8.22 18.70 -25.93
C PHE A 78 -6.73 18.62 -26.29
N LYS A 79 -6.31 17.40 -26.58
CA LYS A 79 -4.91 17.01 -26.74
C LYS A 79 -4.35 17.40 -28.10
N ARG A 80 -3.26 18.17 -28.10
CA ARG A 80 -2.55 18.61 -29.30
C ARG A 80 -1.60 17.53 -29.82
N CYS A 81 -1.55 17.38 -31.14
CA CYS A 81 -0.57 16.58 -31.87
C CYS A 81 0.31 17.52 -32.69
N PHE A 82 1.62 17.31 -32.63
CA PHE A 82 2.64 18.13 -33.29
C PHE A 82 3.39 17.31 -34.33
N PHE A 83 3.93 18.00 -35.32
CA PHE A 83 5.06 17.49 -36.09
C PHE A 83 6.34 17.59 -35.26
N CYS A 84 7.26 16.64 -35.45
CA CYS A 84 8.63 16.82 -35.01
C CYS A 84 9.37 17.55 -36.12
N ASP A 85 9.93 18.73 -35.81
CA ASP A 85 10.68 19.53 -36.78
C ASP A 85 12.18 19.17 -36.81
N GLU A 86 12.58 18.12 -36.08
CA GLU A 86 13.94 17.54 -36.13
C GLU A 86 14.07 16.59 -37.32
N SER A 87 14.91 16.95 -38.29
CA SER A 87 15.12 16.18 -39.53
C SER A 87 15.71 14.80 -39.31
N GLU A 88 16.58 14.63 -38.31
CA GLU A 88 17.20 13.34 -38.02
C GLU A 88 16.31 12.44 -37.16
N CYS A 89 15.19 12.96 -36.65
CA CYS A 89 14.29 12.18 -35.82
C CYS A 89 13.39 11.30 -36.71
N PRO A 90 13.41 9.96 -36.56
CA PRO A 90 12.49 9.09 -37.32
C PRO A 90 11.03 9.32 -36.93
N ARG A 91 10.79 10.07 -35.85
CA ARG A 91 9.46 10.40 -35.37
C ARG A 91 8.90 11.60 -36.13
N GLN A 92 7.96 11.36 -37.04
CA GLN A 92 7.32 12.46 -37.79
C GLN A 92 6.30 13.26 -36.98
N THR A 93 5.49 12.58 -36.15
CA THR A 93 4.46 13.22 -35.33
C THR A 93 4.41 12.65 -33.91
N PHE A 94 3.97 13.48 -32.97
CA PHE A 94 3.75 13.06 -31.59
C PHE A 94 2.58 13.80 -30.97
N ALA A 95 1.91 13.14 -30.02
CA ALA A 95 0.88 13.77 -29.20
C ALA A 95 1.49 14.21 -27.88
N GLU A 96 1.04 15.35 -27.36
CA GLU A 96 1.57 15.89 -26.10
C GLU A 96 1.35 14.95 -24.91
N SER A 97 2.16 15.07 -23.86
CA SER A 97 1.98 14.34 -22.60
C SER A 97 2.42 15.20 -21.43
N THR A 98 1.75 15.03 -20.30
CA THR A 98 2.07 15.75 -19.07
C THR A 98 2.44 14.76 -17.96
N THR A 99 2.90 15.28 -16.82
CA THR A 99 3.10 14.50 -15.59
C THR A 99 1.79 13.88 -15.11
N GLN A 100 0.69 14.64 -15.19
CA GLN A 100 -0.67 14.19 -14.84
C GLN A 100 -1.19 13.14 -15.82
N VAL A 101 -0.96 13.29 -17.12
CA VAL A 101 -1.42 12.34 -18.14
C VAL A 101 -0.25 11.92 -19.04
N PRO A 102 0.60 10.98 -18.56
CA PRO A 102 1.71 10.46 -19.36
C PRO A 102 1.24 9.74 -20.62
N ARG A 103 2.17 9.42 -21.51
CA ARG A 103 1.87 8.69 -22.75
C ARG A 103 1.07 7.41 -22.45
N ARG A 104 0.02 7.19 -23.23
CA ARG A 104 -0.94 6.06 -23.12
C ARG A 104 -1.79 6.05 -21.84
N ALA A 105 -1.62 7.00 -20.91
CA ALA A 105 -2.49 7.08 -19.73
C ALA A 105 -3.92 7.45 -20.10
N ARG A 106 -4.88 6.97 -19.30
CA ARG A 106 -6.33 7.24 -19.39
C ARG A 106 -6.90 7.79 -18.08
N SER A 107 -6.01 8.15 -17.15
CA SER A 107 -6.34 8.73 -15.85
C SER A 107 -5.30 9.78 -15.50
N THR A 108 -5.67 10.74 -14.66
CA THR A 108 -4.75 11.74 -14.11
C THR A 108 -3.79 11.11 -13.09
N GLY A 109 -2.69 11.81 -12.80
CA GLY A 109 -1.71 11.44 -11.79
C GLY A 109 -2.34 11.56 -10.40
N ARG A 110 -2.96 12.71 -10.12
CA ARG A 110 -3.66 12.98 -8.87
C ARG A 110 -4.74 11.93 -8.53
N LEU A 111 -5.44 11.39 -9.53
CA LEU A 111 -6.37 10.28 -9.30
C LEU A 111 -5.62 9.04 -8.82
N ARG A 112 -4.53 8.64 -9.49
CA ARG A 112 -3.75 7.47 -9.07
C ARG A 112 -3.19 7.65 -7.65
N ASP A 113 -2.72 8.84 -7.34
CA ASP A 113 -2.18 9.16 -6.00
C ASP A 113 -3.28 9.08 -4.94
N ALA A 114 -4.48 9.59 -5.24
CA ALA A 114 -5.65 9.46 -4.36
C ALA A 114 -6.08 7.99 -4.15
N LEU A 115 -6.01 7.14 -5.19
CA LEU A 115 -6.28 5.71 -5.07
C LEU A 115 -5.26 5.01 -4.17
N VAL A 116 -3.97 5.33 -4.32
CA VAL A 116 -2.91 4.78 -3.47
C VAL A 116 -3.09 5.24 -2.03
N SER A 117 -3.34 6.53 -1.80
CA SER A 117 -3.63 7.08 -0.47
C SER A 117 -4.82 6.40 0.20
N ALA A 118 -5.92 6.19 -0.53
CA ALA A 118 -7.12 5.55 -0.01
C ALA A 118 -6.84 4.11 0.48
N VAL A 119 -6.09 3.33 -0.28
CA VAL A 119 -5.78 1.95 0.09
C VAL A 119 -4.71 1.88 1.18
N ILE A 120 -3.59 2.57 0.99
CA ILE A 120 -2.40 2.41 1.83
C ILE A 120 -2.49 3.24 3.11
N LEU A 121 -2.88 4.51 3.03
CA LEU A 121 -2.92 5.40 4.19
C LEU A 121 -4.23 5.27 4.96
N SER A 122 -5.35 5.06 4.26
CA SER A 122 -6.67 4.93 4.91
C SER A 122 -7.11 3.47 5.12
N GLY A 123 -6.30 2.48 4.73
CA GLY A 123 -6.59 1.06 4.95
C GLY A 123 -7.82 0.54 4.20
N ARG A 124 -8.27 1.23 3.15
CA ARG A 124 -9.49 0.84 2.41
C ARG A 124 -9.24 -0.36 1.54
N ALA A 125 -10.24 -1.25 1.44
CA ALA A 125 -10.19 -2.36 0.50
C ALA A 125 -10.12 -1.84 -0.95
N ALA A 126 -9.31 -2.47 -1.79
CA ALA A 126 -9.15 -2.04 -3.18
C ALA A 126 -10.46 -2.09 -3.99
N THR A 127 -11.36 -3.02 -3.66
CA THR A 127 -12.70 -3.12 -4.27
C THR A 127 -13.61 -1.97 -3.87
N GLU A 128 -13.62 -1.63 -2.59
CA GLU A 128 -14.37 -0.50 -2.04
C GLU A 128 -13.83 0.83 -2.60
N THR A 129 -12.50 0.98 -2.67
CA THR A 129 -11.85 2.15 -3.27
C THR A 129 -12.23 2.28 -4.76
N ALA A 130 -12.23 1.18 -5.52
CA ALA A 130 -12.62 1.19 -6.93
C ALA A 130 -14.07 1.69 -7.10
N ALA A 131 -14.99 1.19 -6.28
CA ALA A 131 -16.40 1.61 -6.30
C ALA A 131 -16.55 3.10 -5.93
N ALA A 132 -15.92 3.55 -4.85
CA ALA A 132 -16.03 4.93 -4.37
C ALA A 132 -15.49 5.98 -5.36
N PHE A 133 -14.45 5.64 -6.12
CA PHE A 133 -13.88 6.50 -7.15
C PHE A 133 -14.48 6.27 -8.56
N GLY A 134 -15.42 5.33 -8.71
CA GLY A 134 -16.02 5.02 -10.02
C GLY A 134 -15.02 4.49 -11.05
N VAL A 135 -14.02 3.73 -10.62
CA VAL A 135 -12.96 3.17 -11.46
C VAL A 135 -12.94 1.65 -11.41
N SER A 136 -12.24 1.01 -12.34
CA SER A 136 -12.05 -0.44 -12.29
C SER A 136 -11.06 -0.81 -11.18
N TRP A 137 -11.28 -1.97 -10.58
CA TRP A 137 -10.34 -2.56 -9.62
C TRP A 137 -8.92 -2.68 -10.20
N TRP A 138 -8.80 -2.99 -11.50
CA TRP A 138 -7.52 -3.05 -12.21
C TRP A 138 -6.76 -1.74 -12.24
N LEU A 139 -7.45 -0.58 -12.27
CA LEU A 139 -6.78 0.71 -12.19
C LEU A 139 -6.20 0.94 -10.79
N VAL A 140 -6.92 0.54 -9.75
CA VAL A 140 -6.43 0.58 -8.36
C VAL A 140 -5.16 -0.27 -8.24
N GLN A 141 -5.22 -1.54 -8.66
CA GLN A 141 -4.07 -2.44 -8.62
C GLN A 141 -2.88 -1.93 -9.43
N ARG A 142 -3.11 -1.39 -10.63
CA ARG A 142 -2.03 -0.81 -11.44
C ARG A 142 -1.38 0.40 -10.74
N SER A 143 -2.17 1.19 -10.02
CA SER A 143 -1.66 2.35 -9.27
C SER A 143 -0.83 1.88 -8.07
N LEU A 144 -1.29 0.86 -7.36
CA LEU A 144 -0.53 0.21 -6.27
C LEU A 144 0.78 -0.41 -6.76
N ASN A 145 0.74 -1.21 -7.83
CA ASN A 145 1.94 -1.81 -8.41
C ASN A 145 2.96 -0.75 -8.84
N LYS A 146 2.49 0.37 -9.39
CA LYS A 146 3.37 1.49 -9.73
C LYS A 146 3.95 2.18 -8.49
N ALA A 147 3.18 2.32 -7.41
CA ALA A 147 3.71 2.82 -6.14
C ALA A 147 4.73 1.86 -5.52
N MET A 148 4.59 0.55 -5.74
CA MET A 148 5.58 -0.43 -5.26
C MET A 148 6.94 -0.29 -5.97
N THR A 149 6.99 0.20 -7.21
CA THR A 149 8.29 0.34 -7.93
C THR A 149 9.19 1.43 -7.36
N VAL A 150 8.67 2.30 -6.50
CA VAL A 150 9.47 3.34 -5.82
C VAL A 150 9.92 2.93 -4.41
N LEU A 151 9.52 1.74 -3.94
CA LEU A 151 10.01 1.20 -2.67
C LEU A 151 11.53 0.97 -2.76
N PRO A 152 12.26 1.26 -1.68
CA PRO A 152 13.70 1.06 -1.67
C PRO A 152 14.04 -0.42 -1.81
N ASP A 153 15.14 -0.71 -2.49
CA ASP A 153 15.72 -2.05 -2.52
C ASP A 153 16.16 -2.45 -1.11
N VAL A 154 15.51 -3.48 -0.57
CA VAL A 154 15.74 -4.00 0.78
C VAL A 154 17.21 -4.38 1.01
N ASN A 155 17.92 -4.82 -0.04
CA ASN A 155 19.34 -5.19 0.06
C ASN A 155 20.26 -3.97 0.28
N LYS A 156 19.79 -2.77 -0.04
CA LYS A 156 20.51 -1.51 0.16
C LYS A 156 20.23 -0.90 1.54
N LEU A 157 19.20 -1.36 2.24
CA LEU A 157 18.87 -0.91 3.59
C LEU A 157 19.87 -1.46 4.62
N ARG A 158 19.90 -0.86 5.81
CA ARG A 158 20.73 -1.27 6.95
C ARG A 158 19.91 -1.21 8.26
N PRO A 159 18.88 -2.05 8.40
CA PRO A 159 18.05 -2.06 9.60
C PRO A 159 18.88 -2.57 10.79
N LYS A 160 18.76 -1.90 11.93
CA LYS A 160 19.40 -2.31 13.18
C LYS A 160 18.48 -3.18 14.04
N ARG A 161 17.17 -2.94 13.96
CA ARG A 161 16.16 -3.58 14.79
C ARG A 161 15.10 -4.20 13.89
N LEU A 162 14.91 -5.51 14.01
CA LEU A 162 13.93 -6.25 13.22
C LEU A 162 12.79 -6.75 14.08
N GLY A 163 11.57 -6.71 13.55
CA GLY A 163 10.40 -7.41 14.07
C GLY A 163 10.06 -8.57 13.14
N ILE A 164 9.88 -9.77 13.69
CA ILE A 164 9.43 -10.94 12.95
C ILE A 164 8.20 -11.51 13.63
N ASP A 165 7.07 -11.50 12.92
CA ASP A 165 5.77 -11.90 13.44
C ASP A 165 5.04 -12.81 12.44
N GLU A 166 4.25 -13.76 12.95
CA GLU A 166 3.40 -14.63 12.14
C GLU A 166 1.97 -14.12 12.07
N HIS A 167 1.44 -13.98 10.86
CA HIS A 167 0.06 -13.61 10.63
C HIS A 167 -0.66 -14.66 9.79
N ARG A 168 -1.84 -15.07 10.25
CA ARG A 168 -2.73 -15.90 9.45
C ARG A 168 -3.74 -15.03 8.71
N PHE A 169 -3.48 -14.80 7.43
CA PHE A 169 -4.27 -13.85 6.64
C PHE A 169 -5.61 -14.41 6.12
N ARG A 170 -5.87 -15.72 6.29
CA ARG A 170 -7.13 -16.35 5.86
C ARG A 170 -7.52 -17.57 6.72
N SER A 171 -8.79 -17.97 6.64
CA SER A 171 -9.25 -19.24 7.18
C SER A 171 -8.57 -20.44 6.48
N VAL A 172 -8.47 -21.57 7.19
CA VAL A 172 -7.86 -22.82 6.66
C VAL A 172 -8.71 -23.24 5.47
N ARG A 173 -8.03 -23.68 4.41
CA ARG A 173 -8.68 -24.24 3.22
C ARG A 173 -8.26 -25.68 3.06
N PHE A 174 -9.13 -26.48 2.46
CA PHE A 174 -8.81 -27.83 2.01
C PHE A 174 -8.85 -27.81 0.49
N PHE A 175 -7.78 -28.28 -0.13
CA PHE A 175 -7.68 -28.42 -1.58
C PHE A 175 -7.50 -29.89 -1.92
N LYS A 176 -8.12 -30.34 -3.00
CA LYS A 176 -7.89 -31.69 -3.51
C LYS A 176 -6.62 -31.64 -4.36
N ASP A 177 -5.64 -32.43 -3.96
CA ASP A 177 -4.40 -32.59 -4.72
C ASP A 177 -4.72 -33.27 -6.05
N ALA A 178 -4.30 -32.66 -7.15
CA ALA A 178 -4.68 -33.09 -8.49
C ALA A 178 -4.03 -34.42 -8.89
N GLU A 179 -2.87 -34.76 -8.32
CA GLU A 179 -2.11 -35.96 -8.65
C GLU A 179 -2.53 -37.15 -7.76
N THR A 180 -2.69 -36.90 -6.46
CA THR A 180 -2.96 -37.95 -5.46
C THR A 180 -4.44 -38.08 -5.11
N ASN A 181 -5.29 -37.18 -5.58
CA ASN A 181 -6.73 -37.12 -5.30
C ASN A 181 -7.07 -36.99 -3.79
N ALA A 182 -6.08 -36.68 -2.95
CA ALA A 182 -6.21 -36.55 -1.51
C ALA A 182 -6.59 -35.12 -1.11
N TRP A 183 -7.34 -34.96 -0.01
CA TRP A 183 -7.60 -33.65 0.57
C TRP A 183 -6.40 -33.16 1.37
N LYS A 184 -5.78 -32.07 0.91
CA LYS A 184 -4.67 -31.41 1.60
C LYS A 184 -5.16 -30.17 2.33
N ARG A 185 -4.82 -30.10 3.62
CA ARG A 185 -5.04 -28.91 4.46
C ARG A 185 -4.01 -27.84 4.12
N TYR A 186 -4.47 -26.65 3.79
CA TYR A 186 -3.65 -25.47 3.55
C TYR A 186 -3.86 -24.45 4.66
N GLU A 187 -2.76 -24.09 5.33
CA GLU A 187 -2.74 -23.07 6.36
C GLU A 187 -2.09 -21.79 5.80
N PRO A 188 -2.87 -20.72 5.60
CA PRO A 188 -2.41 -19.47 4.98
C PRO A 188 -1.69 -18.61 6.03
N TRP A 189 -0.56 -19.11 6.51
CA TRP A 189 0.37 -18.35 7.36
C TRP A 189 1.29 -17.52 6.49
N MET A 190 1.61 -16.32 6.94
CA MET A 190 2.70 -15.50 6.42
C MET A 190 3.52 -14.97 7.58
N THR A 191 4.82 -14.84 7.39
CA THR A 191 5.71 -14.18 8.34
C THR A 191 6.11 -12.82 7.78
N THR A 192 5.87 -11.76 8.54
CA THR A 192 6.28 -10.41 8.18
C THR A 192 7.62 -10.10 8.84
N ILE A 193 8.49 -9.39 8.11
CA ILE A 193 9.78 -8.92 8.61
C ILE A 193 9.78 -7.41 8.45
N VAL A 194 9.90 -6.71 9.58
CA VAL A 194 9.69 -5.27 9.68
C VAL A 194 10.93 -4.61 10.27
N ASP A 195 11.32 -3.46 9.75
CA ASP A 195 12.26 -2.57 10.41
C ASP A 195 11.55 -1.84 11.55
N LEU A 196 11.95 -2.11 12.79
CA LEU A 196 11.31 -1.54 13.98
C LEU A 196 11.61 -0.06 14.17
N ASP A 197 12.68 0.46 13.55
CA ASP A 197 13.01 1.88 13.66
C ASP A 197 12.12 2.73 12.75
N THR A 198 11.73 2.19 11.59
CA THR A 198 10.98 2.94 10.57
C THR A 198 9.53 2.47 10.42
N GLY A 199 9.18 1.30 10.96
CA GLY A 199 7.91 0.61 10.72
C GLY A 199 7.78 0.03 9.30
N GLN A 200 8.86 0.04 8.51
CA GLN A 200 8.81 -0.43 7.12
C GLN A 200 8.77 -1.95 7.05
N VAL A 201 7.82 -2.51 6.30
CA VAL A 201 7.83 -3.92 5.93
C VAL A 201 8.97 -4.18 4.94
N LEU A 202 9.93 -5.00 5.35
CA LEU A 202 11.10 -5.40 4.56
C LEU A 202 10.84 -6.67 3.77
N GLY A 203 9.98 -7.55 4.28
CA GLY A 203 9.68 -8.83 3.66
C GLY A 203 8.39 -9.43 4.16
N VAL A 204 7.75 -10.21 3.27
CA VAL A 204 6.66 -11.11 3.61
C VAL A 204 7.04 -12.48 3.07
N VAL A 205 7.07 -13.47 3.94
CA VAL A 205 7.49 -14.84 3.65
C VAL A 205 6.30 -15.77 3.85
N ASP A 206 6.13 -16.75 2.99
CA ASP A 206 5.07 -17.75 3.14
C ASP A 206 5.37 -18.70 4.30
N GLY A 207 4.35 -19.06 5.06
CA GLY A 207 4.46 -19.94 6.23
C GLY A 207 4.94 -19.24 7.51
N ARG A 208 5.25 -20.07 8.50
CA ARG A 208 5.70 -19.69 9.85
C ARG A 208 6.84 -20.56 10.37
N ASP A 209 7.54 -21.23 9.46
CA ASP A 209 8.62 -22.14 9.82
C ASP A 209 9.98 -21.42 9.82
N SER A 210 10.99 -22.11 10.35
CA SER A 210 12.35 -21.58 10.38
C SER A 210 12.97 -21.49 8.98
N LYS A 211 12.47 -22.26 8.01
CA LYS A 211 13.06 -22.39 6.68
C LYS A 211 12.77 -21.14 5.87
N GLY A 212 11.51 -20.69 5.80
CA GLY A 212 11.13 -19.51 5.06
C GLY A 212 11.89 -18.27 5.53
N VAL A 213 11.86 -18.01 6.85
CA VAL A 213 12.59 -16.87 7.44
C VAL A 213 14.09 -17.01 7.21
N GLY A 214 14.63 -18.22 7.37
CA GLY A 214 16.06 -18.49 7.15
C GLY A 214 16.50 -18.25 5.71
N ASP A 215 15.76 -18.75 4.74
CA ASP A 215 16.04 -18.56 3.31
C ASP A 215 15.98 -17.07 2.93
N TRP A 216 14.99 -16.35 3.46
CA TRP A 216 14.86 -14.91 3.24
C TRP A 216 16.05 -14.14 3.82
N LEU A 217 16.48 -14.48 5.05
CA LEU A 217 17.65 -13.88 5.70
C LEU A 217 18.94 -14.22 4.93
N PHE A 218 19.11 -15.47 4.51
CA PHE A 218 20.27 -15.92 3.75
C PHE A 218 20.42 -15.16 2.43
N ALA A 219 19.30 -14.86 1.76
CA ALA A 219 19.27 -14.07 0.55
C ALA A 219 19.62 -12.58 0.76
N ARG A 220 19.91 -12.13 1.98
CA ARG A 220 20.37 -10.76 2.27
C ARG A 220 21.91 -10.66 2.23
N PRO A 221 22.47 -9.54 1.74
CA PRO A 221 23.91 -9.30 1.77
C PRO A 221 24.49 -9.46 3.17
N LEU A 222 25.74 -9.92 3.27
CA LEU A 222 26.40 -10.13 4.56
C LEU A 222 26.40 -8.86 5.43
N GLN A 223 26.72 -7.71 4.84
CA GLN A 223 26.69 -6.40 5.51
C GLN A 223 25.30 -6.00 6.04
N TRP A 224 24.22 -6.47 5.39
CA TRP A 224 22.86 -6.24 5.86
C TRP A 224 22.64 -7.05 7.14
N ARG A 225 23.02 -8.33 7.13
CA ARG A 225 22.89 -9.24 8.28
C ARG A 225 23.74 -8.83 9.47
N LEU A 226 24.94 -8.32 9.21
CA LEU A 226 25.86 -7.82 10.24
C LEU A 226 25.41 -6.48 10.87
N ALA A 227 24.55 -5.71 10.19
CA ALA A 227 24.04 -4.45 10.70
C ALA A 227 22.88 -4.64 11.69
N VAL A 228 22.22 -5.80 11.66
CA VAL A 228 21.16 -6.14 12.61
C VAL A 228 21.79 -6.31 13.99
N GLU A 229 21.23 -5.63 14.98
CA GLU A 229 21.66 -5.67 16.38
C GLU A 229 20.65 -6.45 17.21
N VAL A 230 19.35 -6.17 17.03
CA VAL A 230 18.26 -6.76 17.82
C VAL A 230 17.16 -7.29 16.90
N VAL A 231 16.61 -8.46 17.25
CA VAL A 231 15.41 -9.00 16.61
C VAL A 231 14.35 -9.28 17.67
N ALA A 232 13.22 -8.58 17.58
CA ALA A 232 12.01 -8.89 18.33
C ALA A 232 11.23 -9.99 17.62
N ILE A 233 10.93 -11.07 18.35
CA ILE A 233 10.15 -12.20 17.86
C ILE A 233 9.09 -12.62 18.86
N ASP A 234 8.10 -13.34 18.37
CA ASP A 234 7.25 -14.18 19.19
C ASP A 234 8.07 -15.25 19.94
N PRO A 235 7.54 -15.87 21.00
CA PRO A 235 8.13 -17.03 21.68
C PRO A 235 8.19 -18.31 20.81
N SER A 236 8.60 -18.19 19.55
CA SER A 236 8.70 -19.24 18.55
C SER A 236 10.09 -19.87 18.53
N ALA A 237 10.15 -21.17 18.81
CA ALA A 237 11.37 -21.95 18.69
C ALA A 237 11.89 -21.99 17.24
N ALA A 238 10.99 -21.93 16.25
CA ALA A 238 11.33 -21.93 14.84
C ALA A 238 12.09 -20.65 14.44
N PHE A 239 11.58 -19.49 14.83
CA PHE A 239 12.27 -18.22 14.57
C PHE A 239 13.59 -18.15 15.31
N ARG A 240 13.63 -18.55 16.59
CA ARG A 240 14.89 -18.61 17.35
C ARG A 240 15.95 -19.49 16.67
N LYS A 241 15.54 -20.63 16.08
CA LYS A 241 16.44 -21.49 15.31
C LYS A 241 16.98 -20.79 14.06
N ALA A 242 16.12 -20.11 13.30
CA ALA A 242 16.53 -19.36 12.10
C ALA A 242 17.52 -18.24 12.44
N LEU A 243 17.23 -17.47 13.49
CA LEU A 243 18.10 -16.37 13.94
C LEU A 243 19.47 -16.86 14.40
N ARG A 244 19.55 -17.96 15.17
CA ARG A 244 20.84 -18.55 15.56
C ARG A 244 21.70 -18.96 14.36
N MET A 245 21.08 -19.39 13.26
CA MET A 245 21.80 -19.82 12.06
C MET A 245 22.25 -18.63 11.21
N TRP A 246 21.37 -17.66 10.98
CA TRP A 246 21.58 -16.61 9.97
C TRP A 246 21.97 -15.25 10.53
N LEU A 247 21.68 -15.02 11.81
CA LEU A 247 21.94 -13.79 12.57
C LEU A 247 22.57 -14.10 13.94
N PRO A 248 23.68 -14.88 14.02
CA PRO A 248 24.22 -15.41 15.28
C PRO A 248 24.75 -14.35 16.26
N ARG A 249 24.96 -13.11 15.81
CA ARG A 249 25.47 -11.99 16.61
C ARG A 249 24.37 -11.05 17.13
N THR A 250 23.11 -11.38 16.86
CA THR A 250 21.97 -10.53 17.20
C THR A 250 21.36 -10.90 18.53
N ASP A 251 20.98 -9.89 19.30
CA ASP A 251 20.20 -10.08 20.51
C ASP A 251 18.75 -10.39 20.13
N VAL A 252 18.17 -11.37 20.81
CA VAL A 252 16.79 -11.77 20.58
C VAL A 252 15.93 -11.22 21.72
N SER A 253 15.03 -10.30 21.38
CA SER A 253 13.99 -9.82 22.29
C SER A 253 12.72 -10.61 22.06
N VAL A 254 12.03 -10.97 23.15
CA VAL A 254 10.66 -11.50 23.03
C VAL A 254 9.70 -10.32 23.01
N ASP A 255 8.75 -10.33 22.09
CA ASP A 255 7.71 -9.31 22.04
C ASP A 255 6.89 -9.26 23.35
N ALA A 256 6.78 -8.05 23.92
CA ALA A 256 6.07 -7.78 25.15
C ALA A 256 4.57 -8.10 25.05
N PHE A 257 3.95 -7.86 23.89
CA PHE A 257 2.54 -8.22 23.67
C PHE A 257 2.32 -9.72 23.87
N HIS A 258 3.18 -10.53 23.24
CA HIS A 258 3.11 -11.98 23.35
C HIS A 258 3.38 -12.49 24.76
N MET A 259 4.33 -11.88 25.48
CA MET A 259 4.57 -12.21 26.89
C MET A 259 3.37 -11.91 27.78
N VAL A 260 2.75 -10.73 27.63
CA VAL A 260 1.55 -10.34 28.39
C VAL A 260 0.37 -11.24 28.04
N MET A 261 0.18 -11.57 26.76
CA MET A 261 -0.85 -12.50 26.29
C MET A 261 -0.68 -13.89 26.94
N LEU A 262 0.51 -14.46 26.91
CA LEU A 262 0.79 -15.78 27.50
C LEU A 262 0.57 -15.79 29.01
N GLY A 263 1.01 -14.73 29.71
CA GLY A 263 0.75 -14.58 31.14
C GLY A 263 -0.75 -14.54 31.46
N ASN A 264 -1.52 -13.76 30.70
CA ASN A 264 -2.98 -13.69 30.85
C ASN A 264 -3.68 -15.02 30.51
N LYS A 265 -3.18 -15.76 29.52
CA LYS A 265 -3.68 -17.09 29.18
C LYS A 265 -3.46 -18.06 30.34
N MET A 266 -2.25 -18.13 30.90
CA MET A 266 -1.95 -19.00 32.03
C MET A 266 -2.84 -18.67 33.25
N LEU A 267 -3.02 -17.39 33.56
CA LEU A 267 -3.91 -16.97 34.65
C LEU A 267 -5.37 -17.34 34.39
N THR A 268 -5.80 -17.31 33.14
CA THR A 268 -7.13 -17.78 32.76
C THR A 268 -7.28 -19.29 33.00
N GLU A 269 -6.28 -20.09 32.62
CA GLU A 269 -6.27 -21.54 32.87
C GLU A 269 -6.30 -21.86 34.37
N VAL A 270 -5.46 -21.19 35.17
CA VAL A 270 -5.46 -21.36 36.64
C VAL A 270 -6.81 -21.00 37.25
N ARG A 271 -7.44 -19.89 36.83
CA ARG A 271 -8.78 -19.50 37.30
C ARG A 271 -9.84 -20.53 36.95
N GLN A 272 -9.79 -21.08 35.73
CA GLN A 272 -10.73 -22.11 35.29
C GLN A 272 -10.58 -23.39 36.12
N ARG A 273 -9.34 -23.85 36.34
CA ARG A 273 -9.04 -25.01 37.18
C ARG A 273 -9.56 -24.81 38.61
N LEU A 274 -9.16 -23.72 39.27
CA LEU A 274 -9.57 -23.42 40.65
C LEU A 274 -11.09 -23.28 40.79
N SER A 275 -11.77 -22.68 39.80
CA SER A 275 -13.24 -22.61 39.80
C SER A 275 -13.86 -24.01 39.75
N GLN A 276 -13.31 -24.90 38.93
CA GLN A 276 -13.79 -26.27 38.81
C GLN A 276 -13.56 -27.05 40.11
N GLU A 277 -12.37 -26.95 40.71
CA GLU A 277 -12.01 -27.61 41.98
C GLU A 277 -12.86 -27.10 43.14
N THR A 278 -13.07 -25.78 43.24
CA THR A 278 -13.74 -25.17 44.41
C THR A 278 -15.26 -25.23 44.31
N LYS A 279 -15.82 -25.13 43.09
CA LYS A 279 -17.27 -24.94 42.87
C LYS A 279 -17.93 -26.08 42.11
N GLY A 280 -17.14 -27.04 41.59
CA GLY A 280 -17.64 -28.09 40.70
C GLY A 280 -18.14 -27.59 39.35
N ARG A 281 -17.90 -26.31 39.01
CA ARG A 281 -18.41 -25.68 37.79
C ARG A 281 -17.50 -24.57 37.27
N ARG A 282 -17.71 -24.21 36.00
CA ARG A 282 -17.11 -23.01 35.37
C ARG A 282 -17.53 -21.73 36.10
N GLY A 283 -16.62 -20.74 36.12
CA GLY A 283 -16.86 -19.42 36.70
C GLY A 283 -17.95 -18.64 35.95
N ARG A 284 -18.81 -17.96 36.71
CA ARG A 284 -19.95 -17.13 36.27
C ARG A 284 -19.70 -15.66 36.56
N SER A 285 -20.51 -14.78 35.98
CA SER A 285 -20.41 -13.33 36.17
C SER A 285 -20.47 -12.86 37.63
N SER A 286 -21.17 -13.58 38.49
CA SER A 286 -21.25 -13.31 39.93
C SER A 286 -20.03 -13.77 40.72
N ASP A 287 -19.13 -14.56 40.14
CA ASP A 287 -17.95 -15.05 40.84
C ASP A 287 -16.83 -13.99 40.79
N PRO A 288 -16.23 -13.60 41.94
CA PRO A 288 -15.16 -12.60 41.97
C PRO A 288 -13.99 -12.93 41.03
N MET A 289 -13.62 -14.21 40.91
CA MET A 289 -12.58 -14.69 40.00
C MET A 289 -12.88 -14.41 38.52
N TRP A 290 -14.16 -14.44 38.12
CA TRP A 290 -14.57 -14.11 36.76
C TRP A 290 -14.69 -12.60 36.55
N GLY A 291 -15.25 -11.88 37.54
CA GLY A 291 -15.38 -10.41 37.50
C GLY A 291 -14.01 -9.72 37.37
N ASN A 292 -13.01 -10.23 38.08
CA ASN A 292 -11.66 -9.69 38.12
C ASN A 292 -10.75 -10.15 36.96
N ARG A 293 -11.29 -10.89 35.98
CA ARG A 293 -10.45 -11.54 34.95
C ARG A 293 -9.65 -10.57 34.07
N MET A 294 -10.16 -9.34 33.92
CA MET A 294 -9.58 -8.29 33.07
C MET A 294 -8.63 -7.35 33.83
N LEU A 295 -8.39 -7.55 35.14
CA LEU A 295 -7.59 -6.62 35.95
C LEU A 295 -6.18 -6.41 35.41
N LEU A 296 -5.58 -7.43 34.81
CA LEU A 296 -4.21 -7.37 34.25
C LEU A 296 -4.17 -6.87 32.80
N LEU A 297 -5.34 -6.63 32.19
CA LEU A 297 -5.47 -5.97 30.89
C LEU A 297 -5.77 -4.48 31.04
N ARG A 298 -6.00 -4.02 32.28
CA ARG A 298 -6.04 -2.61 32.61
C ARG A 298 -4.60 -2.16 32.82
N ALA A 299 -4.05 -1.42 31.87
CA ALA A 299 -2.89 -0.57 32.14
C ALA A 299 -3.21 0.42 33.29
N GLY A 300 -2.27 1.25 33.73
CA GLY A 300 -2.40 2.16 34.88
C GLY A 300 -3.59 3.17 34.89
N GLU A 301 -4.56 3.05 33.98
CA GLU A 301 -5.74 3.89 33.85
C GLU A 301 -6.87 3.61 34.86
N THR A 302 -6.70 2.68 35.81
CA THR A 302 -7.62 2.56 36.95
C THR A 302 -6.92 2.75 38.29
N ARG A 303 -6.56 4.00 38.57
CA ARG A 303 -6.55 4.58 39.92
C ARG A 303 -7.27 5.94 39.88
N ARG A 304 -8.59 5.91 39.82
CA ARG A 304 -9.48 6.95 40.35
C ARG A 304 -10.59 6.26 41.11
#